data_AF-A0A8H3E6N3-F1
#
_entry.id   AF-A0A8H3E6N3-F1
#
_cell.length_a   1.000
_cell.length_b   1.000
_cell.length_c   1.000
_cell.angle_alpha   90.00
_cell.angle_beta   90.00
_cell.angle_gamma   90.00
#
_symmetry.space_group_name_H-M   'P 1'
#
loop_
_entity.id
_entity.type
_entity.pdbx_description
1 polymer ?
#
loop_
_entity_poly.entity_id
_entity_poly.type
_entity_poly.pdbx_seq_one_letter_code
_entity_poly.pdbx_strand_id
1 'polypeptide(L)'
;MVAMHDVLEGSDKPINYWGISYGTVIGIYFVNMFPDRVGQVVLDGVVDPEHYANKPAYQAWGIKPESTDEAFTGFVTACATAGPSGCAIASNDSNPETVRKYVSDLIDSAYEYKRKVGPSAEYGSADVRFMVHDGMYHPSGWPQLAKDLVEVYKVVHNETRTSQTKRSLPEPLIGVSPRQTANGTNSDPAPDYAFQGVTCADAVDPGDTTTKDVFDFLVEVTRTVSPMFGPQWGEAGFYCHRWPVRAVERYTGPWNKKLANPILVIGNEADPATPYIMAKKVADALDDSAVLIQQDDYGHGSFAMHSDCTTSALQDYFLHNRLPTQDKVCGTNQVLFPGPGITKGNLNKLNAVSNPDSTTEISDLQDELDKARQRSHVLLVASIALGSGLLVAAVLLSCISGWHKSKSPHGTHIPRGAFEQASEGQGYMYENPYAPGTGIRSGGYSRVQA
;
A
#
# COMPACT_ATOMS: atom_id res chain seq x y z
N MET A 1 -8.77 24.05 -8.74
CA MET A 1 -7.86 24.74 -7.80
C MET A 1 -7.45 26.14 -8.28
N VAL A 2 -6.75 26.29 -9.41
CA VAL A 2 -6.29 27.61 -9.91
C VAL A 2 -7.42 28.62 -10.04
N ALA A 3 -8.52 28.27 -10.72
CA ALA A 3 -9.68 29.16 -10.85
C ALA A 3 -10.31 29.57 -9.50
N MET A 4 -10.31 28.66 -8.51
CA MET A 4 -10.79 28.97 -7.16
C MET A 4 -9.88 29.98 -6.48
N HIS A 5 -8.56 29.78 -6.58
CA HIS A 5 -7.58 30.72 -6.05
C HIS A 5 -7.68 32.10 -6.75
N ASP A 6 -7.84 32.15 -8.07
CA ASP A 6 -7.95 33.42 -8.81
C ASP A 6 -9.15 34.27 -8.34
N VAL A 7 -10.25 33.61 -7.95
CA VAL A 7 -11.43 34.29 -7.39
C VAL A 7 -11.19 34.78 -5.96
N LEU A 8 -10.44 34.04 -5.15
CA LEU A 8 -10.23 34.35 -3.73
C LEU A 8 -9.10 35.37 -3.50
N GLU A 9 -7.98 35.19 -4.19
CA GLU A 9 -6.71 35.87 -3.92
C GLU A 9 -6.21 36.71 -5.12
N GLY A 10 -6.77 36.47 -6.32
CA GLY A 10 -6.36 37.13 -7.57
C GLY A 10 -5.43 36.27 -8.44
N SER A 11 -5.52 36.48 -9.75
CA SER A 11 -4.77 35.69 -10.74
C SER A 11 -3.28 36.02 -10.83
N ASP A 12 -2.85 37.15 -10.26
CA ASP A 12 -1.44 37.57 -10.20
C ASP A 12 -0.68 36.96 -9.02
N LYS A 13 -1.38 36.33 -8.06
CA LYS A 13 -0.75 35.75 -6.86
C LYS A 13 -0.32 34.30 -7.07
N PRO A 14 0.84 33.91 -6.50
CA PRO A 14 1.24 32.51 -6.44
C PRO A 14 0.32 31.73 -5.49
N ILE A 15 0.17 30.44 -5.74
CA ILE A 15 -0.72 29.54 -5.01
C ILE A 15 0.11 28.76 -3.99
N ASN A 16 -0.27 28.89 -2.72
CA ASN A 16 0.22 28.04 -1.66
C ASN A 16 -0.66 26.80 -1.53
N TYR A 17 -0.06 25.62 -1.36
CA TYR A 17 -0.77 24.35 -1.35
C TYR A 17 -0.09 23.33 -0.44
N TRP A 18 -0.88 22.53 0.30
CA TRP A 18 -0.38 21.35 0.97
C TRP A 18 -1.27 20.17 0.59
N GLY A 19 -0.70 19.25 -0.19
CA GLY A 19 -1.36 18.00 -0.57
C GLY A 19 -0.82 16.86 0.27
N ILE A 20 -1.73 16.08 0.85
CA ILE A 20 -1.41 14.82 1.52
C ILE A 20 -2.03 13.67 0.73
N SER A 21 -1.31 12.56 0.56
CA SER A 21 -1.84 11.36 -0.09
C SER A 21 -2.30 11.64 -1.53
N TYR A 22 -3.53 11.31 -1.92
CA TYR A 22 -4.12 11.71 -3.21
C TYR A 22 -4.03 13.23 -3.48
N GLY A 23 -4.02 14.08 -2.45
CA GLY A 23 -3.75 15.51 -2.61
C GLY A 23 -2.40 15.78 -3.30
N THR A 24 -1.42 14.90 -3.17
CA THR A 24 -0.14 15.01 -3.89
C THR A 24 -0.30 14.81 -5.39
N VAL A 25 -1.28 14.04 -5.85
CA VAL A 25 -1.65 13.94 -7.28
C VAL A 25 -2.19 15.29 -7.78
N ILE A 26 -3.08 15.93 -7.01
CA ILE A 26 -3.58 17.27 -7.34
C ILE A 26 -2.42 18.28 -7.35
N GLY A 27 -1.55 18.23 -6.35
CA GLY A 27 -0.39 19.10 -6.21
C GLY A 27 0.61 18.95 -7.37
N ILE A 28 0.98 17.71 -7.72
CA ILE A 28 1.95 17.47 -8.79
C ILE A 28 1.37 17.85 -10.17
N TYR A 29 0.06 17.69 -10.38
CA TYR A 29 -0.61 18.16 -11.59
C TYR A 29 -0.56 19.68 -11.65
N PHE A 30 -0.87 20.34 -10.54
CA PHE A 30 -0.82 21.79 -10.44
C PHE A 30 0.56 22.36 -10.76
N VAL A 31 1.62 21.91 -10.07
CA VAL A 31 2.95 22.48 -10.26
C VAL A 31 3.48 22.25 -11.67
N ASN A 32 3.07 21.16 -12.34
CA ASN A 32 3.49 20.90 -13.71
C ASN A 32 2.62 21.62 -14.77
N MET A 33 1.33 21.80 -14.53
CA MET A 33 0.45 22.52 -15.47
C MET A 33 0.56 24.05 -15.33
N PHE A 34 0.87 24.55 -14.13
CA PHE A 34 0.96 25.97 -13.81
C PHE A 34 2.24 26.32 -13.02
N PRO A 35 3.44 26.04 -13.58
CA PRO A 35 4.71 26.19 -12.86
C PRO A 35 4.99 27.63 -12.41
N ASP A 36 4.49 28.63 -13.15
CA ASP A 36 4.65 30.05 -12.83
C ASP A 36 3.76 30.51 -11.66
N ARG A 37 2.76 29.69 -11.28
CA ARG A 37 1.83 29.96 -10.19
C ARG A 37 2.25 29.30 -8.88
N VAL A 38 3.37 28.60 -8.83
CA VAL A 38 3.84 27.87 -7.64
C VAL A 38 4.32 28.84 -6.56
N GLY A 39 3.67 28.85 -5.40
CA GLY A 39 4.11 29.54 -4.18
C GLY A 39 4.80 28.58 -3.21
N GLN A 40 4.33 28.53 -1.98
CA GLN A 40 4.74 27.56 -0.97
C GLN A 40 3.92 26.28 -1.12
N VAL A 41 4.54 25.22 -1.66
CA VAL A 41 3.87 23.94 -1.93
C VAL A 41 4.53 22.82 -1.15
N VAL A 42 3.72 22.02 -0.46
CA VAL A 42 4.15 20.80 0.21
C VAL A 42 3.40 19.60 -0.38
N LEU A 43 4.15 18.57 -0.77
CA LEU A 43 3.63 17.25 -1.14
C LEU A 43 4.06 16.26 -0.06
N ASP A 44 3.11 15.65 0.65
CA ASP A 44 3.36 14.83 1.84
C ASP A 44 2.63 13.48 1.74
N GLY A 45 3.33 12.36 1.96
CA GLY A 45 2.78 11.04 1.65
C GLY A 45 2.49 10.93 0.15
N VAL A 46 3.56 10.91 -0.65
CA VAL A 46 3.49 11.20 -2.09
C VAL A 46 3.14 9.99 -2.93
N VAL A 47 2.11 10.14 -3.77
CA VAL A 47 1.75 9.17 -4.80
C VAL A 47 2.70 9.32 -5.99
N ASP A 48 3.20 8.20 -6.53
CA ASP A 48 3.94 8.17 -7.79
C ASP A 48 3.02 8.57 -8.96
N PRO A 49 3.18 9.77 -9.54
CA PRO A 49 2.25 10.29 -10.54
C PRO A 49 2.34 9.56 -11.87
N GLU A 50 3.51 9.03 -12.22
CA GLU A 50 3.72 8.27 -13.44
C GLU A 50 2.95 6.95 -13.35
N HIS A 51 3.09 6.24 -12.23
CA HIS A 51 2.35 5.00 -12.00
C HIS A 51 0.85 5.25 -11.91
N TYR A 52 0.42 6.28 -11.17
CA TYR A 52 -1.00 6.59 -10.98
C TYR A 52 -1.69 7.00 -12.28
N ALA A 53 -1.08 7.90 -13.06
CA ALA A 53 -1.66 8.43 -14.29
C ALA A 53 -1.45 7.51 -15.51
N ASN A 54 -0.49 6.59 -15.51
CA ASN A 54 -0.19 5.80 -16.71
C ASN A 54 -0.43 4.29 -16.55
N LYS A 55 -1.12 3.86 -15.49
CA LYS A 55 -1.54 2.47 -15.29
C LYS A 55 -3.06 2.32 -15.11
N PRO A 56 -3.62 1.13 -15.42
CA PRO A 56 -4.95 0.77 -14.99
C PRO A 56 -5.11 0.86 -13.46
N ALA A 57 -6.29 1.27 -13.00
CA ALA A 57 -6.52 1.49 -11.56
C ALA A 57 -6.27 0.24 -10.70
N TYR A 58 -6.59 -0.95 -11.19
CA TYR A 58 -6.33 -2.20 -10.45
C TYR A 58 -4.83 -2.50 -10.28
N GLN A 59 -3.97 -1.89 -11.09
CA GLN A 59 -2.51 -1.95 -10.96
C GLN A 59 -1.95 -0.74 -10.22
N ALA A 60 -2.69 0.37 -10.19
CA ALA A 60 -2.27 1.61 -9.52
C ALA A 60 -2.01 1.40 -8.03
N TRP A 61 -2.74 0.47 -7.41
CA TRP A 61 -2.60 0.05 -6.01
C TRP A 61 -1.78 -1.23 -5.82
N GLY A 62 -1.08 -1.68 -6.87
CA GLY A 62 0.08 -2.57 -6.71
C GLY A 62 1.27 -1.89 -6.01
N ILE A 63 1.01 -0.78 -5.31
CA ILE A 63 1.96 -0.10 -4.45
C ILE A 63 2.28 -1.06 -3.32
N LYS A 64 3.58 -1.28 -3.18
CA LYS A 64 4.22 -2.32 -2.41
C LYS A 64 3.55 -2.59 -1.04
N PRO A 65 2.64 -3.58 -0.91
CA PRO A 65 2.17 -3.99 0.41
C PRO A 65 3.32 -4.47 1.31
N GLU A 66 4.53 -4.67 0.76
CA GLU A 66 5.78 -4.80 1.50
C GLU A 66 6.00 -3.65 2.50
N SER A 67 5.63 -2.41 2.16
CA SER A 67 5.75 -1.27 3.08
C SER A 67 4.70 -1.32 4.20
N THR A 68 3.52 -1.89 3.92
CA THR A 68 2.55 -2.23 4.97
C THR A 68 3.08 -3.36 5.86
N ASP A 69 3.72 -4.38 5.28
CA ASP A 69 4.38 -5.46 6.04
C ASP A 69 5.56 -4.94 6.88
N GLU A 70 6.27 -3.92 6.41
CA GLU A 70 7.32 -3.23 7.17
C GLU A 70 6.72 -2.50 8.38
N ALA A 71 5.66 -1.71 8.19
CA ALA A 71 4.93 -1.09 9.29
C ALA A 71 4.39 -2.12 10.28
N PHE A 72 3.86 -3.24 9.80
CA PHE A 72 3.38 -4.34 10.64
C PHE A 72 4.51 -5.03 11.40
N THR A 73 5.68 -5.15 10.79
CA THR A 73 6.90 -5.61 11.46
C THR A 73 7.31 -4.65 12.57
N GLY A 74 7.20 -3.34 12.34
CA GLY A 74 7.35 -2.30 13.35
C GLY A 74 6.38 -2.48 14.52
N PHE A 75 5.09 -2.68 14.25
CA PHE A 75 4.06 -2.91 15.27
C PHE A 75 4.36 -4.13 16.15
N VAL A 76 4.60 -5.30 15.55
CA VAL A 76 4.81 -6.54 16.32
C VAL A 76 6.10 -6.47 17.15
N THR A 77 7.14 -5.84 16.61
CA THR A 77 8.41 -5.64 17.32
C THR A 77 8.23 -4.69 18.49
N ALA A 78 7.59 -3.54 18.27
CA ALA A 78 7.31 -2.56 19.30
C ALA A 78 6.41 -3.12 20.41
N CYS A 79 5.37 -3.88 20.05
CA CYS A 79 4.47 -4.52 21.01
C CYS A 79 5.20 -5.55 21.87
N ALA A 80 6.00 -6.44 21.27
CA ALA A 80 6.78 -7.43 22.01
C ALA A 80 7.79 -6.76 22.96
N THR A 81 8.50 -5.73 22.46
CA THR A 81 9.49 -4.97 23.26
C THR A 81 8.84 -4.24 24.43
N ALA A 82 7.62 -3.74 24.25
CA ALA A 82 6.89 -3.05 25.30
C ALA A 82 6.45 -4.00 26.44
N GLY A 83 6.32 -5.31 26.15
CA GLY A 83 5.89 -6.31 27.12
C GLY A 83 4.45 -6.10 27.63
N PRO A 84 3.99 -6.90 28.60
CA PRO A 84 2.60 -6.87 29.07
C PRO A 84 2.21 -5.56 29.78
N SER A 85 3.20 -4.75 30.19
CA SER A 85 2.95 -3.42 30.77
C SER A 85 2.62 -2.36 29.72
N GLY A 86 3.05 -2.57 28.47
CA GLY A 86 2.90 -1.60 27.39
C GLY A 86 2.01 -2.02 26.24
N CYS A 87 1.95 -3.32 25.91
CA CYS A 87 1.12 -3.87 24.85
C CYS A 87 0.17 -4.94 25.37
N ALA A 88 -1.13 -4.83 25.05
CA ALA A 88 -2.15 -5.75 25.53
C ALA A 88 -2.05 -7.17 24.98
N ILE A 89 -1.39 -7.36 23.83
CA ILE A 89 -1.14 -8.68 23.22
C ILE A 89 0.07 -9.35 23.87
N ALA A 90 1.04 -8.56 24.34
CA ALA A 90 2.31 -9.09 24.81
C ALA A 90 2.20 -9.74 26.19
N SER A 91 3.00 -10.77 26.39
CA SER A 91 3.30 -11.48 27.63
C SER A 91 4.79 -11.35 27.96
N ASN A 92 5.24 -11.80 29.13
CA ASN A 92 6.64 -11.71 29.53
C ASN A 92 7.61 -12.44 28.57
N ASP A 93 7.14 -13.50 27.91
CA ASP A 93 7.93 -14.30 26.97
C ASP A 93 7.67 -13.92 25.49
N SER A 94 6.98 -12.80 25.26
CA SER A 94 6.67 -12.36 23.90
C SER A 94 7.90 -11.89 23.13
N ASN A 95 7.97 -12.33 21.89
CA ASN A 95 8.87 -11.86 20.84
C ASN A 95 8.05 -11.44 19.60
N PRO A 96 8.66 -10.78 18.60
CA PRO A 96 7.94 -10.33 17.40
C PRO A 96 7.14 -11.45 16.71
N GLU A 97 7.66 -12.67 16.66
CA GLU A 97 7.02 -13.82 16.03
C GLU A 97 5.76 -14.28 16.78
N THR A 98 5.79 -14.28 18.12
CA THR A 98 4.61 -14.64 18.94
C THR A 98 3.47 -13.63 18.80
N VAL A 99 3.79 -12.33 18.73
CA VAL A 99 2.79 -11.28 18.50
C VAL A 99 2.24 -11.38 17.07
N ARG A 100 3.10 -11.60 16.08
CA ARG A 100 2.68 -11.85 14.69
C ARG A 100 1.76 -13.07 14.59
N LYS A 101 2.11 -14.16 15.26
CA LYS A 101 1.31 -15.38 15.30
C LYS A 101 -0.06 -15.12 15.94
N TYR A 102 -0.12 -14.36 17.03
CA TYR A 102 -1.38 -13.99 17.66
C TYR A 102 -2.34 -13.30 16.67
N VAL A 103 -1.83 -12.34 15.88
CA VAL A 103 -2.63 -11.63 14.87
C VAL A 103 -3.08 -12.59 13.76
N SER A 104 -2.19 -13.47 13.28
CA SER A 104 -2.55 -14.47 12.26
C SER A 104 -3.62 -15.44 12.74
N ASP A 105 -3.45 -15.99 13.95
CA ASP A 105 -4.40 -16.92 14.56
C ASP A 105 -5.77 -16.26 14.77
N LEU A 106 -5.79 -14.96 15.12
CA LEU A 106 -7.02 -14.20 15.27
C LEU A 106 -7.76 -14.04 13.95
N ILE A 107 -7.05 -13.81 12.85
CA ILE A 107 -7.65 -13.72 11.50
C ILE A 107 -8.29 -15.05 11.12
N ASP A 108 -7.61 -16.18 11.35
CA ASP A 108 -8.12 -17.52 11.06
C ASP A 108 -9.32 -17.85 11.95
N SER A 109 -9.25 -17.51 13.24
CA SER A 109 -10.35 -17.72 14.18
C SER A 109 -11.58 -16.88 13.79
N ALA A 110 -11.38 -15.63 13.35
CA ALA A 110 -12.48 -14.77 12.90
C ALA A 110 -13.13 -15.28 11.60
N TYR A 111 -12.36 -15.92 10.70
CA TYR A 111 -12.90 -16.60 9.53
C TYR A 111 -13.83 -17.76 9.94
N GLU A 112 -13.37 -18.65 10.83
CA GLU A 112 -14.17 -19.79 11.29
C GLU A 112 -15.39 -19.36 12.12
N TYR A 113 -15.24 -18.35 12.98
CA TYR A 113 -16.35 -17.75 13.72
C TYR A 113 -17.45 -17.23 12.79
N LYS A 114 -17.09 -16.49 11.73
CA LYS A 114 -18.06 -15.98 10.75
C LYS A 114 -18.74 -17.10 9.97
N ARG A 115 -18.03 -18.18 9.64
CA ARG A 115 -18.64 -19.38 9.01
C ARG A 115 -19.68 -20.04 9.91
N LYS A 116 -19.42 -20.10 11.20
CA LYS A 116 -20.32 -20.73 12.19
C LYS A 116 -21.53 -19.86 12.52
N VAL A 117 -21.32 -18.56 12.75
CA VAL A 117 -22.37 -17.62 13.17
C VAL A 117 -23.17 -17.09 11.96
N GLY A 118 -22.57 -17.06 10.77
CA GLY A 118 -23.20 -16.56 9.56
C GLY A 118 -23.18 -15.02 9.47
N PRO A 119 -24.08 -14.41 8.68
CA PRO A 119 -24.07 -12.97 8.40
C PRO A 119 -24.23 -12.03 9.62
N SER A 120 -24.65 -12.55 10.78
CA SER A 120 -24.77 -11.79 12.02
C SER A 120 -23.49 -11.77 12.87
N ALA A 121 -22.42 -12.41 12.40
CA ALA A 121 -21.12 -12.36 13.05
C ALA A 121 -20.64 -10.90 13.18
N GLU A 122 -20.25 -10.50 14.40
CA GLU A 122 -19.76 -9.14 14.66
C GLU A 122 -18.45 -8.87 13.92
N TYR A 123 -17.58 -9.88 13.82
CA TYR A 123 -16.29 -9.82 13.14
C TYR A 123 -16.10 -11.00 12.18
N GLY A 124 -15.35 -10.76 11.11
CA GLY A 124 -14.74 -11.77 10.26
C GLY A 124 -13.27 -11.46 9.99
N SER A 125 -12.61 -12.35 9.25
CA SER A 125 -11.20 -12.19 8.89
C SER A 125 -10.89 -10.90 8.14
N ALA A 126 -11.81 -10.44 7.28
CA ALA A 126 -11.67 -9.16 6.57
C ALA A 126 -11.70 -7.97 7.52
N ASP A 127 -12.54 -8.01 8.57
CA ASP A 127 -12.64 -6.94 9.56
C ASP A 127 -11.34 -6.84 10.38
N VAL A 128 -10.77 -7.98 10.79
CA VAL A 128 -9.48 -8.02 11.50
C VAL A 128 -8.34 -7.50 10.63
N ARG A 129 -8.27 -7.90 9.36
CA ARG A 129 -7.25 -7.39 8.42
C ARG A 129 -7.35 -5.89 8.23
N PHE A 130 -8.57 -5.37 8.07
CA PHE A 130 -8.82 -3.95 7.94
C PHE A 130 -8.37 -3.17 9.19
N MET A 131 -8.69 -3.68 10.40
CA MET A 131 -8.23 -3.07 11.65
C MET A 131 -6.70 -3.00 11.74
N VAL A 132 -6.01 -4.08 11.38
CA VAL A 132 -4.53 -4.10 11.39
C VAL A 132 -3.97 -3.11 10.38
N HIS A 133 -4.51 -3.09 9.15
CA HIS A 133 -4.09 -2.16 8.11
C HIS A 133 -4.29 -0.69 8.52
N ASP A 134 -5.46 -0.34 9.05
CA ASP A 134 -5.75 1.01 9.56
C ASP A 134 -4.78 1.41 10.69
N GLY A 135 -4.41 0.46 11.54
CA GLY A 135 -3.36 0.65 12.52
C GLY A 135 -1.99 0.95 11.92
N MET A 136 -1.67 0.39 10.74
CA MET A 136 -0.40 0.69 10.07
C MET A 136 -0.37 2.10 9.51
N TYR A 137 -1.52 2.65 9.14
CA TYR A 137 -1.65 4.07 8.76
C TYR A 137 -1.40 5.01 9.95
N HIS A 138 -1.74 4.57 11.17
CA HIS A 138 -1.76 5.42 12.36
C HIS A 138 -0.97 4.82 13.54
N PRO A 139 0.38 4.87 13.52
CA PRO A 139 1.21 4.27 14.58
C PRO A 139 0.99 4.84 15.98
N SER A 140 0.55 6.08 16.09
CA SER A 140 0.15 6.69 17.36
C SER A 140 -1.01 5.96 18.05
N GLY A 141 -1.80 5.17 17.31
CA GLY A 141 -2.91 4.36 17.80
C GLY A 141 -2.56 2.90 18.15
N TRP A 142 -1.32 2.44 17.94
CA TRP A 142 -0.94 1.04 18.16
C TRP A 142 -1.27 0.45 19.54
N PRO A 143 -1.16 1.18 20.66
CA PRO A 143 -1.57 0.66 21.97
C PRO A 143 -3.07 0.36 22.06
N GLN A 144 -3.89 1.13 21.34
CA GLN A 144 -5.32 0.91 21.27
C GLN A 144 -5.64 -0.26 20.33
N LEU A 145 -5.00 -0.32 19.16
CA LEU A 145 -5.11 -1.47 18.26
C LEU A 145 -4.84 -2.80 18.98
N ALA A 146 -3.77 -2.86 19.78
CA ALA A 146 -3.44 -4.06 20.54
C ALA A 146 -4.57 -4.48 21.51
N LYS A 147 -5.24 -3.52 22.16
CA LYS A 147 -6.40 -3.78 23.03
C LYS A 147 -7.60 -4.25 22.22
N ASP A 148 -7.87 -3.59 21.10
CA ASP A 148 -9.01 -3.92 20.25
C ASP A 148 -8.90 -5.33 19.68
N LEU A 149 -7.70 -5.75 19.24
CA LEU A 149 -7.44 -7.13 18.81
C LEU A 149 -7.67 -8.15 19.93
N VAL A 150 -7.33 -7.81 21.18
CA VAL A 150 -7.63 -8.66 22.35
C VAL A 150 -9.13 -8.76 22.63
N GLU A 151 -9.89 -7.67 22.44
CA GLU A 151 -11.35 -7.72 22.56
C GLU A 151 -12.00 -8.55 21.45
N VAL A 152 -11.55 -8.41 20.20
CA VAL A 152 -12.01 -9.24 19.09
C VAL A 152 -11.70 -10.71 19.37
N TYR A 153 -10.51 -11.03 19.88
CA TYR A 153 -10.15 -12.39 20.28
C TYR A 153 -11.15 -12.98 21.28
N LYS A 154 -11.54 -12.21 22.31
CA LYS A 154 -12.55 -12.64 23.29
C LYS A 154 -13.91 -12.89 22.63
N VAL A 155 -14.36 -12.04 21.71
CA VAL A 155 -15.66 -12.21 21.03
C VAL A 155 -15.67 -13.47 20.16
N VAL A 156 -14.59 -13.68 19.40
CA VAL A 156 -14.45 -14.81 18.48
C VAL A 156 -14.34 -16.16 19.23
N HIS A 157 -13.79 -16.17 20.45
CA HIS A 157 -13.58 -17.41 21.23
C HIS A 157 -14.62 -17.65 22.36
N ASN A 158 -15.23 -16.61 22.93
CA ASN A 158 -16.27 -16.74 23.95
C ASN A 158 -17.65 -16.61 23.30
N GLU A 159 -18.08 -17.65 22.57
CA GLU A 159 -19.36 -17.74 21.83
C GLU A 159 -20.65 -17.60 22.68
N THR A 160 -20.64 -16.86 23.79
CA THR A 160 -21.77 -16.67 24.71
C THR A 160 -22.61 -15.42 24.45
N ARG A 161 -22.32 -14.59 23.42
CA ARG A 161 -23.30 -13.58 22.97
C ARG A 161 -24.41 -14.23 22.16
N THR A 162 -25.45 -14.65 22.87
CA THR A 162 -26.74 -15.09 22.36
C THR A 162 -27.33 -14.10 21.37
N SER A 163 -27.71 -14.61 20.19
CA SER A 163 -28.78 -14.15 19.30
C SER A 163 -29.33 -12.74 19.59
N GLN A 164 -28.68 -11.69 19.09
CA GLN A 164 -29.44 -10.53 18.67
C GLN A 164 -29.92 -10.78 17.25
N THR A 165 -31.09 -11.40 17.16
CA THR A 165 -31.96 -11.36 15.98
C THR A 165 -32.46 -9.93 15.77
N LYS A 166 -31.59 -9.04 15.32
CA LYS A 166 -31.97 -7.87 14.54
C LYS A 166 -30.92 -7.69 13.46
N ARG A 167 -31.41 -7.51 12.24
CA ARG A 167 -30.64 -7.15 11.05
C ARG A 167 -30.16 -5.70 11.21
N SER A 168 -29.39 -5.41 12.25
CA SER A 168 -28.61 -4.18 12.36
C SER A 168 -27.23 -4.53 11.85
N LEU A 169 -26.83 -3.92 10.75
CA LEU A 169 -25.41 -3.81 10.43
C LEU A 169 -24.75 -3.23 11.70
N PRO A 170 -23.73 -3.88 12.28
CA PRO A 170 -22.94 -3.25 13.32
C PRO A 170 -22.52 -1.87 12.81
N GLU A 171 -22.69 -0.82 13.61
CA GLU A 171 -21.92 0.39 13.35
C GLU A 171 -20.45 -0.03 13.38
N PRO A 172 -19.65 0.25 12.33
CA PRO A 172 -18.23 -0.02 12.38
C PRO A 172 -17.66 0.70 13.59
N LEU A 173 -17.00 -0.04 14.49
CA LEU A 173 -16.30 0.51 15.66
C LEU A 173 -15.14 1.45 15.27
N ILE A 174 -14.88 1.59 13.97
CA ILE A 174 -13.95 2.55 13.38
C ILE A 174 -14.74 3.42 12.40
N GLY A 175 -15.17 4.59 12.86
CA GLY A 175 -15.77 5.65 12.05
C GLY A 175 -14.74 6.37 11.16
N VAL A 176 -13.87 5.62 10.47
CA VAL A 176 -12.86 6.17 9.54
C VAL A 176 -13.28 5.86 8.10
N SER A 177 -14.49 6.29 7.83
CA SER A 177 -14.99 6.80 6.56
C SER A 177 -16.33 7.40 6.96
N PRO A 178 -16.68 8.64 6.60
CA PRO A 178 -18.03 9.11 6.81
C PRO A 178 -18.96 8.27 5.90
N ARG A 179 -19.30 7.06 6.34
CA ARG A 179 -20.66 6.59 6.18
C ARG A 179 -21.48 7.66 6.88
N GLN A 180 -22.07 8.52 6.07
CA GLN A 180 -23.18 9.36 6.44
C GLN A 180 -23.95 8.62 7.52
N THR A 181 -23.82 9.11 8.75
CA THR A 181 -24.60 8.63 9.86
C THR A 181 -26.03 8.77 9.40
N ALA A 182 -26.69 7.63 9.23
CA ALA A 182 -28.11 7.55 8.91
C ALA A 182 -28.88 8.05 10.13
N ASN A 183 -28.87 9.36 10.33
CA ASN A 183 -29.71 10.12 11.26
C ASN A 183 -29.77 11.62 10.94
N GLY A 184 -29.29 12.04 9.76
CA GLY A 184 -29.60 13.36 9.21
C GLY A 184 -30.70 13.23 8.15
N THR A 185 -31.69 14.11 8.18
CA THR A 185 -32.75 14.29 7.18
C THR A 185 -32.22 14.76 5.81
N ASN A 186 -31.13 14.17 5.32
CA ASN A 186 -30.59 14.49 4.00
C ASN A 186 -31.44 13.82 2.94
N SER A 187 -32.13 14.66 2.18
CA SER A 187 -32.98 14.34 1.04
C SER A 187 -32.24 13.80 -0.18
N ASP A 188 -31.03 13.28 -0.02
CA ASP A 188 -30.27 12.63 -1.09
C ASP A 188 -29.84 11.22 -0.65
N PRO A 189 -30.53 10.17 -1.14
CA PRO A 189 -30.24 8.79 -0.81
C PRO A 189 -29.10 8.19 -1.65
N ALA A 190 -28.46 8.96 -2.54
CA ALA A 190 -27.38 8.45 -3.35
C ALA A 190 -26.10 8.21 -2.51
N PRO A 191 -25.49 7.02 -2.57
CA PRO A 191 -24.17 6.78 -2.00
C PRO A 191 -23.15 7.76 -2.59
N ASP A 192 -22.20 8.23 -1.78
CA ASP A 192 -21.05 8.98 -2.28
C ASP A 192 -20.18 8.05 -3.15
N TYR A 193 -20.04 8.42 -4.42
CA TYR A 193 -19.22 7.72 -5.41
C TYR A 193 -18.00 8.53 -5.83
N ALA A 194 -17.66 9.62 -5.13
CA ALA A 194 -16.55 10.49 -5.51
C ALA A 194 -15.23 9.73 -5.58
N PHE A 195 -14.93 8.88 -4.59
CA PHE A 195 -13.70 8.08 -4.57
C PHE A 195 -13.58 7.17 -5.79
N GLN A 196 -14.64 6.43 -6.11
CA GLN A 196 -14.68 5.52 -7.27
C GLN A 196 -14.62 6.30 -8.58
N GLY A 197 -15.42 7.38 -8.68
CA GLY A 197 -15.50 8.22 -9.86
C GLY A 197 -14.18 8.88 -10.20
N VAL A 198 -13.52 9.47 -9.20
CA VAL A 198 -12.21 10.11 -9.35
C VAL A 198 -11.15 9.08 -9.68
N THR A 199 -11.03 8.00 -8.90
CA THR A 199 -10.03 6.94 -9.15
C THR A 199 -10.14 6.37 -10.56
N CYS A 200 -11.35 6.07 -11.04
CA CYS A 200 -11.55 5.52 -12.37
C CYS A 200 -11.40 6.55 -13.50
N ALA A 201 -11.65 7.84 -13.21
CA ALA A 201 -11.44 8.92 -14.16
C ALA A 201 -9.94 9.24 -14.33
N ASP A 202 -9.18 9.17 -13.25
CA ASP A 202 -7.76 9.50 -13.23
C ASP A 202 -6.89 8.37 -13.80
N ALA A 203 -7.35 7.11 -13.78
CA ALA A 203 -6.59 5.95 -14.26
C ALA A 203 -6.75 5.67 -15.77
N VAL A 204 -5.81 4.89 -16.33
CA VAL A 204 -5.87 4.46 -17.74
C VAL A 204 -7.04 3.49 -17.93
N ASP A 205 -7.74 3.60 -19.06
CA ASP A 205 -8.78 2.64 -19.42
C ASP A 205 -8.17 1.23 -19.55
N PRO A 206 -8.62 0.26 -18.74
CA PRO A 206 -8.11 -1.11 -18.82
C PRO A 206 -8.60 -1.89 -20.05
N GLY A 207 -9.44 -1.31 -20.92
CA GLY A 207 -9.91 -1.95 -22.16
C GLY A 207 -10.70 -3.22 -21.88
N ASP A 208 -10.33 -4.32 -22.53
CA ASP A 208 -11.04 -5.62 -22.43
C ASP A 208 -10.73 -6.41 -21.13
N THR A 209 -10.09 -5.78 -20.13
CA THR A 209 -9.79 -6.42 -18.85
C THR A 209 -11.07 -6.97 -18.20
N THR A 210 -11.06 -8.26 -17.88
CA THR A 210 -12.20 -8.94 -17.25
C THR A 210 -12.10 -8.89 -15.73
N THR A 211 -13.21 -9.19 -15.05
CA THR A 211 -13.20 -9.37 -13.58
C THR A 211 -12.28 -10.51 -13.16
N LYS A 212 -12.11 -11.52 -14.02
CA LYS A 212 -11.17 -12.63 -13.76
C LYS A 212 -9.73 -12.13 -13.76
N ASP A 213 -9.35 -11.28 -14.72
CA ASP A 213 -7.97 -10.76 -14.81
C ASP A 213 -7.60 -9.92 -13.58
N VAL A 214 -8.53 -9.08 -13.11
CA VAL A 214 -8.36 -8.31 -11.87
C VAL A 214 -8.23 -9.24 -10.67
N PHE A 215 -9.04 -10.30 -10.61
CA PHE A 215 -8.99 -11.28 -9.52
C PHE A 215 -7.70 -12.11 -9.54
N ASP A 216 -7.24 -12.53 -10.72
CA ASP A 216 -5.97 -13.24 -10.87
C ASP A 216 -4.80 -12.36 -10.42
N PHE A 217 -4.81 -11.07 -10.77
CA PHE A 217 -3.81 -10.10 -10.30
C PHE A 217 -3.80 -9.99 -8.77
N LEU A 218 -4.97 -9.89 -8.14
CA LEU A 218 -5.09 -9.84 -6.69
C LEU A 218 -4.54 -11.10 -6.01
N VAL A 219 -4.85 -12.27 -6.56
CA VAL A 219 -4.34 -13.56 -6.07
C VAL A 219 -2.84 -13.64 -6.22
N GLU A 220 -2.29 -13.16 -7.32
CA GLU A 220 -0.85 -13.09 -7.54
C GLU A 220 -0.17 -12.20 -6.48
N VAL A 221 -0.62 -10.96 -6.32
CA VAL A 221 -0.09 -10.03 -5.30
C VAL A 221 -0.19 -10.61 -3.90
N THR A 222 -1.32 -11.24 -3.57
CA THR A 222 -1.51 -11.93 -2.28
C THR A 222 -0.48 -13.04 -2.05
N ARG A 223 -0.15 -13.80 -3.09
CA ARG A 223 0.73 -14.97 -2.96
C ARG A 223 2.20 -14.61 -3.03
N THR A 224 2.57 -13.62 -3.81
CA THR A 224 3.98 -13.33 -4.12
C THR A 224 4.51 -12.09 -3.44
N VAL A 225 3.63 -11.21 -2.95
CA VAL A 225 4.02 -9.94 -2.33
C VAL A 225 3.66 -9.90 -0.86
N SER A 226 2.37 -9.99 -0.51
CA SER A 226 1.92 -9.96 0.89
C SER A 226 0.68 -10.82 1.14
N PRO A 227 0.81 -11.96 1.83
CA PRO A 227 -0.35 -12.73 2.27
C PRO A 227 -1.21 -12.01 3.32
N MET A 228 -0.62 -11.06 4.05
CA MET A 228 -1.31 -10.30 5.10
C MET A 228 -2.20 -9.20 4.51
N PHE A 229 -1.66 -8.42 3.58
CA PHE A 229 -2.33 -7.22 3.07
C PHE A 229 -2.74 -7.30 1.59
N GLY A 230 -2.22 -8.27 0.83
CA GLY A 230 -2.67 -8.53 -0.54
C GLY A 230 -4.17 -8.82 -0.67
N PRO A 231 -4.82 -9.55 0.27
CA PRO A 231 -6.27 -9.79 0.24
C PRO A 231 -7.15 -8.59 0.61
N GLN A 232 -6.64 -7.36 0.63
CA GLN A 232 -7.43 -6.17 0.93
C GLN A 232 -8.45 -5.89 -0.18
N TRP A 233 -9.54 -6.64 -0.15
CA TRP A 233 -10.65 -6.57 -1.09
C TRP A 233 -11.38 -5.23 -0.96
N GLY A 234 -11.60 -4.56 -2.08
CA GLY A 234 -12.37 -3.31 -2.12
C GLY A 234 -11.54 -2.03 -2.13
N GLU A 235 -10.21 -2.15 -2.14
CA GLU A 235 -9.30 -1.05 -2.46
C GLU A 235 -9.62 -0.41 -3.81
N ALA A 236 -9.24 0.86 -3.95
CA ALA A 236 -9.61 1.67 -5.11
C ALA A 236 -9.16 0.98 -6.42
N GLY A 237 -10.01 0.98 -7.44
CA GLY A 237 -9.59 0.57 -8.78
C GLY A 237 -10.01 -0.82 -9.26
N PHE A 238 -10.29 -1.80 -8.39
CA PHE A 238 -10.71 -3.15 -8.83
C PHE A 238 -12.06 -3.19 -9.55
N TYR A 239 -12.86 -2.13 -9.44
CA TYR A 239 -14.13 -1.94 -10.13
C TYR A 239 -13.99 -1.09 -11.42
N CYS A 240 -12.83 -0.48 -11.67
CA CYS A 240 -12.70 0.52 -12.75
C CYS A 240 -12.80 -0.06 -14.15
N HIS A 241 -12.50 -1.35 -14.35
CA HIS A 241 -12.75 -2.03 -15.63
C HIS A 241 -14.23 -2.14 -15.99
N ARG A 242 -15.13 -1.96 -15.01
CA ARG A 242 -16.58 -1.87 -15.23
C ARG A 242 -17.12 -0.45 -15.12
N TRP A 243 -16.27 0.53 -14.81
CA TRP A 243 -16.73 1.90 -14.65
C TRP A 243 -17.19 2.46 -16.00
N PRO A 244 -18.41 3.01 -16.10
CA PRO A 244 -19.07 3.23 -17.39
C PRO A 244 -18.57 4.45 -18.16
N VAL A 245 -17.82 5.33 -17.49
CA VAL A 245 -17.35 6.60 -18.03
C VAL A 245 -15.84 6.74 -17.88
N ARG A 246 -15.23 7.56 -18.72
CA ARG A 246 -13.81 7.91 -18.66
C ARG A 246 -13.67 9.42 -18.70
N ALA A 247 -12.59 9.93 -18.10
CA ALA A 247 -12.25 11.34 -18.23
C ALA A 247 -11.96 11.67 -19.71
N VAL A 248 -12.42 12.83 -20.16
CA VAL A 248 -12.12 13.35 -21.51
C VAL A 248 -10.67 13.80 -21.58
N GLU A 249 -10.17 14.39 -20.50
CA GLU A 249 -8.82 14.93 -20.39
C GLU A 249 -8.13 14.33 -19.18
N ARG A 250 -6.88 13.90 -19.36
CA ARG A 250 -6.01 13.38 -18.30
C ARG A 250 -4.63 13.99 -18.48
N TYR A 251 -4.05 14.49 -17.40
CA TYR A 251 -2.67 14.91 -17.41
C TYR A 251 -1.78 13.69 -17.15
N THR A 252 -0.98 13.31 -18.14
CA THR A 252 -0.14 12.09 -18.11
C THR A 252 1.35 12.42 -18.03
N GLY A 253 1.68 13.65 -17.61
CA GLY A 253 3.03 14.18 -17.58
C GLY A 253 3.34 15.12 -18.75
N PRO A 254 4.60 15.58 -18.85
CA PRO A 254 5.74 15.19 -18.02
C PRO A 254 5.68 15.73 -16.58
N TRP A 255 6.41 15.10 -15.67
CA TRP A 255 6.39 15.41 -14.22
C TRP A 255 7.59 16.25 -13.75
N ASN A 256 8.33 16.84 -14.67
CA ASN A 256 9.66 17.44 -14.47
C ASN A 256 9.72 18.93 -14.82
N LYS A 257 8.61 19.66 -14.66
CA LYS A 257 8.58 21.08 -14.99
C LYS A 257 9.43 21.88 -14.01
N LYS A 258 10.22 22.81 -14.55
CA LYS A 258 10.91 23.82 -13.75
C LYS A 258 9.88 24.74 -13.12
N LEU A 259 9.93 24.89 -11.80
CA LEU A 259 8.94 25.64 -11.03
C LEU A 259 9.45 27.07 -10.74
N ALA A 260 8.54 28.03 -10.59
CA ALA A 260 8.89 29.40 -10.21
C ALA A 260 9.50 29.48 -8.80
N ASN A 261 9.03 28.63 -7.88
CA ASN A 261 9.58 28.49 -6.54
C ASN A 261 9.80 26.99 -6.24
N PRO A 262 10.91 26.61 -5.59
CA PRO A 262 11.08 25.24 -5.14
C PRO A 262 10.02 24.83 -4.12
N ILE A 263 9.67 23.54 -4.11
CA ILE A 263 8.63 22.96 -3.26
C ILE A 263 9.23 21.98 -2.24
N LEU A 264 8.49 21.69 -1.18
CA LEU A 264 8.86 20.66 -0.22
C LEU A 264 8.16 19.34 -0.56
N VAL A 265 8.93 18.25 -0.57
CA VAL A 265 8.43 16.89 -0.77
C VAL A 265 8.75 16.09 0.49
N ILE A 266 7.78 15.39 1.06
CA ILE A 266 7.93 14.63 2.30
C ILE A 266 7.48 13.19 2.07
N GLY A 267 8.34 12.23 2.43
CA GLY A 267 8.02 10.82 2.40
C GLY A 267 8.45 10.12 3.68
N ASN A 268 7.55 9.31 4.22
CA ASN A 268 7.80 8.48 5.39
C ASN A 268 8.47 7.17 4.95
N GLU A 269 9.48 6.72 5.69
CA GLU A 269 10.27 5.52 5.33
C GLU A 269 9.37 4.28 5.16
N ALA A 270 8.53 4.01 6.17
CA ALA A 270 7.60 2.87 6.19
C ALA A 270 6.13 3.36 6.12
N ASP A 271 5.83 4.14 5.09
CA ASP A 271 4.45 4.53 4.74
C ASP A 271 3.70 3.32 4.13
N PRO A 272 2.58 2.86 4.73
CA PRO A 272 1.84 1.71 4.23
C PRO A 272 1.06 1.98 2.93
N ALA A 273 0.95 3.24 2.50
CA ALA A 273 0.15 3.67 1.36
C ALA A 273 0.97 4.30 0.24
N THR A 274 1.90 5.18 0.61
CA THR A 274 2.75 5.96 -0.29
C THR A 274 4.22 5.86 0.13
N PRO A 275 4.88 4.71 -0.09
CA PRO A 275 6.23 4.44 0.40
C PRO A 275 7.23 5.52 -0.02
N TYR A 276 8.21 5.81 0.83
CA TYR A 276 9.23 6.87 0.62
C TYR A 276 9.80 6.94 -0.80
N ILE A 277 10.02 5.79 -1.45
CA ILE A 277 10.55 5.74 -2.82
C ILE A 277 9.70 6.54 -3.83
N MET A 278 8.41 6.71 -3.59
CA MET A 278 7.51 7.53 -4.42
C MET A 278 7.78 9.02 -4.25
N ALA A 279 7.91 9.48 -3.00
CA ALA A 279 8.33 10.84 -2.69
C ALA A 279 9.71 11.15 -3.31
N LYS A 280 10.66 10.22 -3.17
CA LYS A 280 11.98 10.34 -3.77
C LYS A 280 11.91 10.47 -5.29
N LYS A 281 11.12 9.63 -5.98
CA LYS A 281 10.93 9.73 -7.43
C LYS A 281 10.39 11.08 -7.88
N VAL A 282 9.43 11.65 -7.14
CA VAL A 282 8.88 12.98 -7.45
C VAL A 282 9.91 14.07 -7.23
N ALA A 283 10.65 14.03 -6.12
CA ALA A 283 11.75 14.97 -5.86
C ALA A 283 12.83 14.88 -6.96
N ASP A 284 13.28 13.66 -7.29
CA ASP A 284 14.28 13.42 -8.34
C ASP A 284 13.79 13.93 -9.72
N ALA A 285 12.50 13.80 -10.03
CA ALA A 285 11.93 14.27 -11.29
C ALA A 285 11.86 15.81 -11.38
N LEU A 286 11.65 16.49 -10.25
CA LEU A 286 11.60 17.95 -10.17
C LEU A 286 12.99 18.60 -9.98
N ASP A 287 14.01 17.80 -9.71
CA ASP A 287 15.41 18.22 -9.56
C ASP A 287 15.55 19.43 -8.61
N ASP A 288 16.21 20.50 -9.03
CA ASP A 288 16.43 21.72 -8.27
C ASP A 288 15.14 22.52 -7.94
N SER A 289 13.96 22.03 -8.35
CA SER A 289 12.65 22.59 -8.01
C SER A 289 11.99 21.88 -6.82
N ALA A 290 12.64 20.89 -6.21
CA ALA A 290 12.15 20.21 -5.02
C ALA A 290 13.26 20.04 -3.97
N VAL A 291 12.85 19.99 -2.70
CA VAL A 291 13.68 19.56 -1.57
C VAL A 291 12.96 18.41 -0.88
N LEU A 292 13.67 17.31 -0.63
CA LEU A 292 13.10 16.11 -0.03
C LEU A 292 13.36 16.04 1.48
N ILE A 293 12.31 15.76 2.26
CA ILE A 293 12.41 15.27 3.63
C ILE A 293 12.07 13.78 3.64
N GLN A 294 13.03 12.97 4.09
CA GLN A 294 12.76 11.61 4.51
C GLN A 294 12.40 11.64 6.00
N GLN A 295 11.16 11.31 6.34
CA GLN A 295 10.77 11.10 7.73
C GLN A 295 11.07 9.62 8.09
N ASP A 296 11.96 9.41 9.07
CA ASP A 296 12.28 8.09 9.60
C ASP A 296 11.17 7.68 10.59
N ASP A 297 10.09 7.17 10.03
CA ASP A 297 8.90 6.76 10.76
C ASP A 297 8.08 5.69 10.05
N TYR A 298 6.98 5.33 10.70
CA TYR A 298 5.92 4.48 10.17
C TYR A 298 4.69 5.35 9.89
N GLY A 299 3.76 4.82 9.09
CA GLY A 299 2.45 5.43 8.92
C GLY A 299 2.37 6.41 7.76
N HIS A 300 1.15 6.84 7.48
CA HIS A 300 0.85 7.53 6.23
C HIS A 300 0.93 9.06 6.36
N GLY A 301 1.92 9.65 5.69
CA GLY A 301 2.20 11.08 5.72
C GLY A 301 2.83 11.58 7.02
N SER A 302 3.39 12.78 6.98
CA SER A 302 4.27 13.30 8.03
C SER A 302 3.61 13.49 9.40
N PHE A 303 2.28 13.56 9.46
CA PHE A 303 1.52 13.68 10.70
C PHE A 303 1.22 12.34 11.39
N ALA A 304 1.49 11.20 10.74
CA ALA A 304 1.26 9.89 11.34
C ALA A 304 2.05 9.70 12.64
N MET A 305 3.25 10.30 12.71
CA MET A 305 4.09 10.34 13.91
C MET A 305 4.70 11.72 14.11
N HIS A 306 4.75 12.18 15.36
CA HIS A 306 5.32 13.48 15.70
C HIS A 306 6.84 13.54 15.45
N SER A 307 7.26 14.54 14.67
CA SER A 307 8.66 14.91 14.45
C SER A 307 8.87 16.42 14.65
N ASP A 308 9.68 16.79 15.66
CA ASP A 308 10.09 18.19 15.84
C ASP A 308 10.89 18.70 14.63
N CYS A 309 11.66 17.82 14.00
CA CYS A 309 12.50 18.14 12.85
C CYS A 309 11.67 18.53 11.62
N THR A 310 10.68 17.72 11.26
CA THR A 310 9.79 17.98 10.12
C THR A 310 8.86 19.15 10.41
N THR A 311 8.32 19.23 11.63
CA THR A 311 7.47 20.35 12.07
C THR A 311 8.21 21.69 11.96
N SER A 312 9.47 21.74 12.40
CA SER A 312 10.28 22.97 12.31
C SER A 312 10.53 23.36 10.85
N ALA A 313 10.81 22.39 9.97
CA ALA A 313 11.01 22.65 8.54
C ALA A 313 9.74 23.19 7.85
N LEU A 314 8.58 22.62 8.19
CA LEU A 314 7.28 23.09 7.70
C LEU A 314 6.96 24.51 8.19
N GLN A 315 7.22 24.80 9.47
CA GLN A 315 7.05 26.14 10.05
C GLN A 315 7.96 27.16 9.37
N ASP A 316 9.25 26.86 9.23
CA ASP A 316 10.20 27.74 8.52
C ASP A 316 9.79 27.96 7.06
N TYR A 317 9.29 26.93 6.39
CA TYR A 317 8.85 27.05 5.01
C TYR A 317 7.62 27.94 4.88
N PHE A 318 6.54 27.68 5.62
CA PHE A 318 5.31 28.45 5.49
C PHE A 318 5.39 29.86 6.10
N LEU A 319 6.08 30.04 7.22
CA LEU A 319 6.13 31.34 7.91
C LEU A 319 7.24 32.25 7.38
N HIS A 320 8.33 31.67 6.87
CA HIS A 320 9.53 32.43 6.50
C HIS A 320 10.00 32.21 5.06
N ASN A 321 9.30 31.37 4.29
CA ASN A 321 9.67 30.99 2.93
C ASN A 321 11.10 30.43 2.85
N ARG A 322 11.47 29.61 3.83
CA ARG A 322 12.79 28.98 3.94
C ARG A 322 12.67 27.47 3.87
N LEU A 323 13.19 26.89 2.80
CA LEU A 323 13.36 25.44 2.67
C LEU A 323 14.70 25.00 3.29
N PRO A 324 14.84 23.71 3.65
CA PRO A 324 16.16 23.12 3.86
C PRO A 324 17.05 23.36 2.63
N THR A 325 18.36 23.59 2.84
CA THR A 325 19.30 23.87 1.75
C THR A 325 19.66 22.64 0.91
N GLN A 326 19.31 21.46 1.41
CA GLN A 326 19.52 20.15 0.80
C GLN A 326 18.51 19.18 1.40
N ASP A 327 18.38 18.00 0.79
CA ASP A 327 17.56 16.92 1.33
C ASP A 327 17.92 16.60 2.78
N LYS A 328 16.90 16.25 3.56
CA LYS A 328 17.02 16.11 5.01
C LYS A 328 16.36 14.83 5.50
N VAL A 329 17.05 14.12 6.38
CA VAL A 329 16.46 13.02 7.15
C VAL A 329 15.99 13.56 8.50
N CYS A 330 14.73 13.32 8.84
CA CYS A 330 14.11 13.72 10.10
C CYS A 330 13.64 12.50 10.87
N GLY A 331 14.19 12.30 12.08
CA GLY A 331 13.68 11.28 13.01
C GLY A 331 12.38 11.70 13.68
N THR A 332 11.75 10.76 14.37
CA THR A 332 10.51 10.98 15.13
C THR A 332 10.72 10.91 16.65
N ASN A 333 9.94 11.71 17.36
CA ASN A 333 9.94 11.80 18.82
C ASN A 333 8.77 11.01 19.44
N GLN A 334 7.88 10.47 18.61
CA GLN A 334 6.67 9.78 19.02
C GLN A 334 6.96 8.44 19.71
N VAL A 335 6.28 8.21 20.84
CA VAL A 335 6.25 6.92 21.53
C VAL A 335 5.20 6.03 20.87
N LEU A 336 5.59 4.81 20.51
CA LEU A 336 4.77 3.81 19.84
C LEU A 336 3.94 2.99 20.83
N PHE A 337 4.51 2.64 21.98
CA PHE A 337 3.80 1.97 23.08
C PHE A 337 4.15 2.57 24.45
N PRO A 338 3.17 2.73 25.36
CA PRO A 338 3.44 3.14 26.74
C PRO A 338 4.32 2.10 27.45
N GLY A 339 5.03 2.50 28.51
CA GLY A 339 6.01 1.64 29.19
C GLY A 339 7.43 2.25 29.10
N PRO A 340 8.47 1.53 28.65
CA PRO A 340 9.85 2.05 28.60
C PRO A 340 10.07 3.20 27.59
N GLY A 341 9.02 3.74 26.97
CA GLY A 341 9.11 4.87 26.03
C GLY A 341 9.70 4.46 24.68
N ILE A 342 9.14 3.40 24.07
CA ILE A 342 9.64 2.87 22.81
C ILE A 342 9.35 3.84 21.66
N THR A 343 10.39 4.32 21.00
CA THR A 343 10.35 5.09 19.75
C THR A 343 10.96 4.26 18.61
N LYS A 344 10.71 4.61 17.34
CA LYS A 344 11.34 3.92 16.19
C LYS A 344 12.87 3.98 16.26
N GLY A 345 13.43 5.15 16.59
CA GLY A 345 14.87 5.30 16.76
C GLY A 345 15.47 4.42 17.87
N ASN A 346 14.72 4.15 18.96
CA ASN A 346 15.15 3.23 20.01
C ASN A 346 15.06 1.77 19.56
N LEU A 347 14.03 1.40 18.79
CA LEU A 347 13.91 0.06 18.21
C LEU A 347 15.05 -0.27 17.25
N ASN A 348 15.41 0.66 16.36
CA ASN A 348 16.51 0.47 15.42
C ASN A 348 17.84 0.21 16.15
N LYS A 349 18.09 0.92 17.26
CA LYS A 349 19.27 0.69 18.11
C LYS A 349 19.24 -0.66 18.81
N LEU A 350 18.07 -1.09 19.33
CA LEU A 350 17.92 -2.39 19.97
C LEU A 350 18.20 -3.54 18.98
N ASN A 351 17.70 -3.42 17.75
CA ASN A 351 17.93 -4.39 16.68
C ASN A 351 19.40 -4.43 16.21
N ALA A 352 20.10 -3.30 16.23
CA ALA A 352 21.52 -3.26 15.91
C ALA A 352 22.39 -3.92 17.01
N VAL A 353 21.98 -3.84 18.27
CA VAL A 353 22.72 -4.42 19.42
C VAL A 353 22.49 -5.93 19.56
N SER A 354 21.30 -6.43 19.19
CA SER A 354 21.01 -7.87 19.17
C SER A 354 21.68 -8.62 18.02
N ASN A 355 22.34 -7.91 17.09
CA ASN A 355 23.05 -8.49 15.96
C ASN A 355 24.51 -7.97 15.90
N PRO A 356 25.43 -8.48 16.74
CA PRO A 356 26.76 -7.89 16.95
C PRO A 356 27.75 -8.07 15.79
N ASP A 357 27.34 -8.73 14.70
CA ASP A 357 28.23 -9.15 13.60
C ASP A 357 27.91 -8.43 12.27
N SER A 358 27.63 -7.12 12.33
CA SER A 358 27.51 -6.29 11.12
C SER A 358 28.16 -4.92 11.26
N THR A 359 29.45 -4.91 11.59
CA THR A 359 30.35 -3.90 11.00
C THR A 359 30.82 -4.43 9.66
N THR A 360 29.95 -4.35 8.66
CA THR A 360 30.32 -4.50 7.25
C THR A 360 29.52 -3.50 6.43
N GLU A 361 30.21 -2.94 5.46
CA GLU A 361 30.00 -1.63 4.87
C GLU A 361 28.59 -1.42 4.28
N ILE A 362 28.08 -0.19 4.44
CA ILE A 362 26.87 0.34 3.77
C ILE A 362 26.99 0.24 2.22
N SER A 363 28.19 -0.04 1.69
CA SER A 363 28.43 -0.35 0.27
C SER A 363 27.85 -1.70 -0.17
N ASP A 364 27.80 -2.73 0.69
CA ASP A 364 27.40 -4.08 0.31
C ASP A 364 25.87 -4.27 0.23
N LEU A 365 25.09 -3.52 1.01
CA LEU A 365 23.62 -3.52 0.89
C LEU A 365 23.15 -2.78 -0.36
N GLN A 366 23.85 -1.72 -0.76
CA GLN A 366 23.61 -1.03 -2.02
C GLN A 366 23.99 -1.95 -3.21
N ASP A 367 25.08 -2.69 -3.08
CA ASP A 367 25.54 -3.65 -4.09
C ASP A 367 24.61 -4.88 -4.20
N GLU A 368 24.02 -5.36 -3.09
CA GLU A 368 22.95 -6.38 -3.11
C GLU A 368 21.61 -5.85 -3.65
N LEU A 369 21.26 -4.58 -3.39
CA LEU A 369 20.08 -3.94 -3.99
C LEU A 369 20.27 -3.68 -5.49
N ASP A 370 21.49 -3.34 -5.91
CA ASP A 370 21.85 -3.16 -7.31
C ASP A 370 21.98 -4.50 -8.04
N LYS A 371 22.44 -5.57 -7.37
CA LYS A 371 22.32 -6.96 -7.84
C LYS A 371 20.86 -7.41 -7.93
N ALA A 372 19.99 -6.98 -7.02
CA ALA A 372 18.54 -7.24 -7.10
C ALA A 372 17.86 -6.43 -8.23
N ARG A 373 18.32 -5.21 -8.53
CA ARG A 373 17.90 -4.41 -9.70
C ARG A 373 18.47 -4.91 -11.03
N GLN A 374 19.64 -5.54 -11.04
CA GLN A 374 20.17 -6.21 -12.24
C GLN A 374 19.45 -7.55 -12.52
N ARG A 375 18.95 -8.25 -11.49
CA ARG A 375 18.11 -9.45 -11.64
C ARG A 375 16.76 -9.17 -12.33
N SER A 376 16.28 -7.93 -12.34
CA SER A 376 15.03 -7.52 -13.02
C SER A 376 15.21 -7.03 -14.47
N HIS A 377 16.44 -7.01 -15.01
CA HIS A 377 16.69 -6.62 -16.41
C HIS A 377 17.14 -7.75 -17.35
N VAL A 378 17.21 -9.01 -16.89
CA VAL A 378 17.52 -10.17 -17.74
C VAL A 378 16.38 -11.19 -17.71
N LEU A 379 15.20 -10.73 -18.11
CA LEU A 379 14.13 -11.56 -18.65
C LEU A 379 13.79 -11.09 -20.06
N LEU A 380 14.82 -10.94 -20.90
CA LEU A 380 14.71 -11.11 -22.33
C LEU A 380 16.03 -11.65 -22.87
N VAL A 381 15.98 -12.87 -23.41
CA VAL A 381 17.01 -13.59 -24.19
C VAL A 381 18.05 -14.41 -23.39
N ALA A 382 17.73 -15.70 -23.26
CA ALA A 382 18.57 -16.90 -23.34
C ALA A 382 19.85 -17.03 -22.47
N SER A 383 19.82 -18.01 -21.55
CA SER A 383 20.99 -18.57 -20.88
C SER A 383 21.62 -19.73 -21.68
N ILE A 384 22.91 -19.64 -22.03
CA ILE A 384 23.85 -20.73 -22.42
C ILE A 384 25.28 -20.15 -22.16
N ALA A 385 26.29 -20.74 -21.50
CA ALA A 385 26.53 -22.05 -20.88
C ALA A 385 27.78 -22.01 -19.94
N LEU A 386 27.75 -22.91 -18.94
CA LEU A 386 28.82 -23.74 -18.36
C LEU A 386 30.08 -23.09 -17.76
N GLY A 387 30.26 -23.36 -16.45
CA GLY A 387 31.56 -23.29 -15.80
C GLY A 387 32.47 -24.46 -16.17
N SER A 388 33.76 -24.18 -16.27
CA SER A 388 34.89 -24.95 -15.72
C SER A 388 36.19 -24.36 -16.26
N GLY A 389 37.01 -23.81 -15.37
CA GLY A 389 38.38 -23.44 -15.70
C GLY A 389 39.28 -24.67 -15.58
N LEU A 390 39.90 -25.08 -16.69
CA LEU A 390 41.23 -25.70 -16.72
C LEU A 390 41.78 -25.69 -18.16
N LEU A 391 42.78 -24.82 -18.35
CA LEU A 391 43.95 -24.86 -19.25
C LEU A 391 43.96 -25.79 -20.48
N VAL A 392 44.20 -25.24 -21.69
CA VAL A 392 45.48 -25.28 -22.46
C VAL A 392 45.28 -24.75 -23.90
N ALA A 393 46.22 -23.90 -24.32
CA ALA A 393 46.67 -23.41 -25.63
C ALA A 393 46.03 -23.83 -26.99
N ALA A 394 46.00 -22.81 -27.88
CA ALA A 394 46.40 -22.79 -29.30
C ALA A 394 45.34 -22.87 -30.45
N VAL A 395 45.25 -21.75 -31.20
CA VAL A 395 45.43 -21.59 -32.67
C VAL A 395 44.36 -22.13 -33.66
N LEU A 396 43.74 -21.16 -34.38
CA LEU A 396 43.27 -21.09 -35.79
C LEU A 396 42.01 -21.85 -36.34
N LEU A 397 41.16 -21.02 -36.99
CA LEU A 397 40.42 -21.17 -38.27
C LEU A 397 39.19 -22.11 -38.44
N SER A 398 38.08 -21.47 -38.83
CA SER A 398 37.16 -21.78 -39.95
C SER A 398 35.97 -22.78 -39.84
N CYS A 399 34.79 -22.21 -40.13
CA CYS A 399 33.75 -22.67 -41.09
C CYS A 399 32.72 -23.79 -40.78
N ILE A 400 31.44 -23.35 -40.84
CA ILE A 400 30.29 -23.90 -41.62
C ILE A 400 29.41 -25.05 -41.05
N SER A 401 28.11 -24.69 -40.89
CA SER A 401 26.84 -25.44 -41.09
C SER A 401 26.36 -26.54 -40.13
N GLY A 402 25.07 -26.47 -39.79
CA GLY A 402 24.12 -27.55 -40.15
C GLY A 402 23.38 -28.31 -39.03
N TRP A 403 22.08 -28.00 -38.90
CA TRP A 403 20.94 -28.93 -38.74
C TRP A 403 20.59 -29.64 -37.40
N HIS A 404 19.39 -29.26 -36.92
CA HIS A 404 18.19 -30.07 -36.58
C HIS A 404 18.15 -31.12 -35.45
N LYS A 405 17.20 -30.87 -34.52
CA LYS A 405 16.15 -31.74 -33.92
C LYS A 405 16.58 -33.06 -33.23
N SER A 406 16.33 -33.19 -31.92
CA SER A 406 15.04 -33.64 -31.32
C SER A 406 15.21 -34.25 -29.91
N LYS A 407 14.07 -34.30 -29.19
CA LYS A 407 13.65 -35.27 -28.15
C LYS A 407 14.11 -35.08 -26.69
N SER A 408 13.17 -34.53 -25.91
CA SER A 408 12.75 -34.97 -24.56
C SER A 408 12.55 -36.51 -24.55
N PRO A 409 12.78 -37.28 -23.44
CA PRO A 409 11.91 -37.20 -22.25
C PRO A 409 12.50 -37.58 -20.87
N HIS A 410 11.64 -37.37 -19.85
CA HIS A 410 11.68 -37.84 -18.45
C HIS A 410 12.63 -37.06 -17.52
N GLY A 411 12.22 -36.51 -16.37
CA GLY A 411 11.04 -36.71 -15.55
C GLY A 411 11.47 -37.28 -14.20
N THR A 412 11.57 -36.44 -13.17
CA THR A 412 11.42 -36.85 -11.76
C THR A 412 11.16 -35.61 -10.89
N HIS A 413 10.03 -35.69 -10.21
CA HIS A 413 9.49 -34.76 -9.23
C HIS A 413 9.84 -35.28 -7.83
N ILE A 414 10.30 -34.44 -6.89
CA ILE A 414 10.06 -34.60 -5.44
C ILE A 414 9.86 -33.19 -4.82
N PRO A 415 8.76 -32.96 -4.08
CA PRO A 415 8.42 -31.67 -3.45
C PRO A 415 8.82 -31.58 -1.96
N ARG A 416 8.94 -30.36 -1.43
CA ARG A 416 8.82 -30.00 -0.01
C ARG A 416 8.20 -28.59 0.04
N GLY A 417 7.10 -28.30 0.74
CA GLY A 417 6.49 -28.99 1.87
C GLY A 417 6.94 -28.33 3.17
N ALA A 418 6.38 -27.16 3.47
CA ALA A 418 6.36 -26.56 4.79
C ALA A 418 5.12 -25.67 5.01
N PHE A 419 4.00 -26.00 4.36
CA PHE A 419 2.65 -25.57 4.73
C PHE A 419 1.72 -26.70 4.27
N GLU A 420 0.70 -27.00 5.07
CA GLU A 420 -0.28 -28.09 4.93
C GLU A 420 0.10 -29.46 5.52
N GLN A 421 -0.44 -29.71 6.72
CA GLN A 421 -0.99 -31.02 7.04
C GLN A 421 -2.46 -30.87 7.47
N ALA A 422 -3.32 -31.31 6.55
CA ALA A 422 -4.62 -31.96 6.72
C ALA A 422 -5.68 -31.33 7.64
N SER A 423 -6.71 -30.75 7.01
CA SER A 423 -8.05 -31.33 7.15
C SER A 423 -8.63 -31.58 5.75
N GLU A 424 -8.70 -32.85 5.37
CA GLU A 424 -9.46 -33.29 4.20
C GLU A 424 -10.96 -33.15 4.51
N GLY A 425 -11.61 -32.18 3.89
CA GLY A 425 -13.06 -32.01 3.90
C GLY A 425 -13.53 -31.83 2.47
N GLN A 426 -14.30 -32.81 1.99
CA GLN A 426 -14.88 -32.97 0.66
C GLN A 426 -15.07 -31.68 -0.16
N GLY A 427 -14.50 -31.66 -1.37
CA GLY A 427 -14.79 -30.65 -2.37
C GLY A 427 -16.26 -30.68 -2.78
N TYR A 428 -17.00 -29.64 -2.41
CA TYR A 428 -18.33 -29.41 -2.93
C TYR A 428 -18.22 -28.69 -4.28
N MET A 429 -18.69 -29.36 -5.33
CA MET A 429 -18.99 -28.75 -6.61
C MET A 429 -20.02 -27.64 -6.39
N TYR A 430 -19.71 -26.41 -6.79
CA TYR A 430 -20.70 -25.34 -6.90
C TYR A 430 -21.69 -25.73 -8.00
N GLU A 431 -22.93 -26.05 -7.61
CA GLU A 431 -24.04 -26.09 -8.57
C GLU A 431 -24.33 -24.66 -9.06
N ASN A 432 -24.24 -24.48 -10.37
CA ASN A 432 -24.57 -23.26 -11.09
C ASN A 432 -26.09 -23.04 -11.09
N PRO A 433 -26.66 -22.02 -10.39
CA PRO A 433 -28.09 -21.76 -10.40
C PRO A 433 -28.58 -21.03 -11.67
N TYR A 434 -27.72 -20.77 -12.64
CA TYR A 434 -28.04 -20.01 -13.84
C TYR A 434 -27.61 -20.77 -15.11
N ALA A 435 -28.25 -21.91 -15.34
CA ALA A 435 -28.35 -22.50 -16.67
C ALA A 435 -29.52 -21.82 -17.43
N PRO A 436 -29.31 -21.20 -18.61
CA PRO A 436 -30.35 -20.45 -19.30
C PRO A 436 -31.37 -21.39 -19.98
N GLY A 437 -32.52 -21.55 -19.34
CA GLY A 437 -33.76 -22.02 -19.97
C GLY A 437 -34.51 -20.85 -20.61
N THR A 438 -34.55 -20.84 -21.93
CA THR A 438 -35.63 -20.33 -22.80
C THR A 438 -36.33 -19.00 -22.43
N GLY A 439 -35.96 -17.95 -23.19
CA GLY A 439 -36.88 -16.94 -23.74
C GLY A 439 -37.59 -15.97 -22.79
N ILE A 440 -37.32 -14.67 -22.96
CA ILE A 440 -38.31 -13.62 -23.31
C ILE A 440 -37.64 -12.23 -23.27
N ARG A 441 -37.65 -11.59 -24.44
CA ARG A 441 -37.72 -10.15 -24.80
C ARG A 441 -36.76 -9.14 -24.16
N SER A 442 -35.88 -8.65 -25.03
CA SER A 442 -35.15 -7.38 -25.04
C SER A 442 -36.04 -6.15 -24.78
N GLY A 443 -35.63 -5.31 -23.84
CA GLY A 443 -35.99 -3.89 -23.76
C GLY A 443 -34.74 -3.05 -23.95
N GLY A 444 -34.55 -2.54 -25.16
CA GLY A 444 -33.43 -1.64 -25.49
C GLY A 444 -33.69 -0.22 -25.00
N TYR A 445 -32.65 0.47 -24.55
CA TYR A 445 -32.63 1.92 -24.46
C TYR A 445 -31.61 2.47 -25.46
N SER A 446 -32.13 3.29 -26.36
CA SER A 446 -31.45 3.98 -27.44
C SER A 446 -30.53 5.09 -26.91
N ARG A 447 -29.29 5.13 -27.43
CA ARG A 447 -28.44 6.33 -27.41
C ARG A 447 -29.19 7.48 -28.07
N VAL A 448 -29.34 8.60 -27.35
CA VAL A 448 -29.65 9.89 -27.97
C VAL A 448 -28.31 10.63 -28.09
N GLN A 449 -27.88 10.82 -29.33
CA GLN A 449 -26.87 11.81 -29.67
C GLN A 449 -27.51 13.20 -29.66
N ALA A 450 -26.88 14.15 -28.97
CA ALA A 450 -26.77 15.55 -29.36
C ALA A 450 -25.51 16.12 -28.70
#